data_AF-A0A0D3HV34-F1
#
_entry.id   AF-A0A0D3HV34-F1
#
_cell.length_a   1.000
_cell.length_b   1.000
_cell.length_c   1.000
_cell.angle_alpha   90.00
_cell.angle_beta   90.00
_cell.angle_gamma   90.00
#
_symmetry.space_group_name_H-M   'P 1'
#
loop_
_entity.id
_entity.type
_entity.pdbx_description
1 polymer ?
#
loop_
_entity_poly.entity_id
_entity_poly.type
_entity_poly.pdbx_seq_one_letter_code
_entity_poly.pdbx_strand_id
1 'polypeptide(L)'
;MQGPTTTLPPPAAAATAMAVDLISQLNDDLLLHILGFLPAVRDVARTSVLSRRWRHLWSIAPCLRFAVGDGDDDDNGDRDAHAARLLIAAVDAAVARRADVDILEISFNYGPSRPWRSFYEQPACAADVTMPSHSRAAAWLRFAGRHVRRSFAVDLPPLPLGWRRDHQAAAAAAAAAGGDLAELPRSARAGTMRLQLGNATLTVPVAGVGPGAYSALTDFQLHKATLAGEGADNLGHLLSSSCSPRLRRLGLAFVGGLAKLRLDAAGTLEELELVELPDLRRLDVDAPGLRLLRVDLFDLSFSYPDPAPVRISAPRLEALACHDMPSPAPLQFDGAAAVRHIKKLAFYYPVDDGMLHNATTIWLLKNCTAMDHLELDLVIDMPYKVSEWPIGEDMMNYVSELPSVTNLAISIYVGTGGHTIGATLTKLIAKCKNVEYISIGFNDWKIRHCSNLSCFCRQPKGWEDQKISLDHLRTVDIRNFKLSDDWIRVLQVLLANSPALDTMTVELDKTYLKEIQKEGESVQFDVPCSKGFWASVSSQPDEHGFDSVVVKYKWT
;
A
#
# COMPACT_ATOMS: atom_id res chain seq x y z
N MET A 1 -75.41 -38.40 -53.86
CA MET A 1 -73.95 -38.16 -53.75
C MET A 1 -73.66 -37.62 -52.36
N GLN A 2 -73.23 -38.48 -51.44
CA GLN A 2 -72.53 -38.12 -50.21
C GLN A 2 -71.56 -39.27 -49.94
N GLY A 3 -70.26 -39.00 -50.12
CA GLY A 3 -69.18 -39.95 -49.82
C GLY A 3 -68.87 -39.97 -48.32
N PRO A 4 -68.18 -41.01 -47.82
CA PRO A 4 -67.98 -41.21 -46.39
C PRO A 4 -66.88 -40.28 -45.86
N THR A 5 -67.18 -39.67 -44.72
CA THR A 5 -66.30 -38.78 -43.94
C THR A 5 -65.22 -39.60 -43.25
N THR A 6 -63.95 -39.40 -43.65
CA THR A 6 -62.78 -39.96 -42.98
C THR A 6 -62.45 -39.14 -41.73
N THR A 7 -62.61 -39.74 -40.56
CA THR A 7 -62.26 -39.12 -39.26
C THR A 7 -60.76 -39.27 -39.00
N LEU A 8 -60.02 -38.15 -38.95
CA LEU A 8 -58.63 -38.08 -38.48
C LEU A 8 -58.54 -38.35 -36.96
N PRO A 9 -57.49 -39.02 -36.47
CA PRO A 9 -57.24 -39.18 -35.03
C PRO A 9 -56.74 -37.86 -34.42
N PRO A 10 -56.93 -37.64 -33.10
CA PRO A 10 -56.53 -36.41 -32.43
C PRO A 10 -55.00 -36.26 -32.42
N PRO A 11 -54.48 -35.01 -32.42
CA PRO A 11 -53.04 -34.76 -32.43
C PRO A 11 -52.41 -35.28 -31.13
N ALA A 12 -51.27 -35.97 -31.30
CA ALA A 12 -50.42 -36.42 -30.22
C ALA A 12 -50.16 -35.26 -29.25
N ALA A 13 -50.43 -35.51 -27.96
CA ALA A 13 -50.06 -34.62 -26.89
C ALA A 13 -48.59 -34.21 -27.07
N ALA A 14 -48.37 -32.93 -27.35
CA ALA A 14 -47.05 -32.33 -27.23
C ALA A 14 -46.60 -32.56 -25.78
N ALA A 15 -45.68 -33.50 -25.59
CA ALA A 15 -44.99 -33.67 -24.34
C ALA A 15 -44.25 -32.36 -24.08
N THR A 16 -44.83 -31.52 -23.23
CA THR A 16 -44.11 -30.45 -22.56
C THR A 16 -42.96 -31.13 -21.83
N ALA A 17 -41.76 -31.06 -22.40
CA ALA A 17 -40.54 -31.35 -21.68
C ALA A 17 -40.54 -30.41 -20.46
N MET A 18 -40.99 -30.92 -19.31
CA MET A 18 -40.84 -30.23 -18.05
C MET A 18 -39.36 -29.93 -17.92
N ALA A 19 -38.98 -28.66 -17.96
CA ALA A 19 -37.63 -28.23 -17.69
C ALA A 19 -37.28 -28.76 -16.30
N VAL A 20 -36.50 -29.84 -16.25
CA VAL A 20 -36.13 -30.49 -15.00
C VAL A 20 -35.24 -29.50 -14.25
N ASP A 21 -35.68 -29.08 -13.07
CA ASP A 21 -34.89 -28.22 -12.20
C ASP A 21 -33.74 -29.04 -11.59
N LEU A 22 -32.65 -29.13 -12.35
CA LEU A 22 -31.43 -29.85 -11.97
C LEU A 22 -30.71 -29.18 -10.79
N ILE A 23 -30.89 -27.87 -10.63
CA ILE A 23 -30.26 -27.08 -9.56
C ILE A 23 -30.90 -27.42 -8.20
N SER A 24 -32.22 -27.59 -8.15
CA SER A 24 -32.91 -28.04 -6.93
C SER A 24 -32.60 -29.50 -6.55
N GLN A 25 -32.02 -30.31 -7.44
CA GLN A 25 -31.63 -31.70 -7.18
C GLN A 25 -30.24 -31.85 -6.53
N LEU A 26 -29.41 -30.80 -6.54
CA LEU A 26 -28.10 -30.82 -5.88
C LEU A 26 -28.26 -31.01 -4.36
N ASN A 27 -27.30 -31.67 -3.70
CA ASN A 27 -27.32 -31.81 -2.23
C ASN A 27 -26.98 -30.47 -1.54
N ASP A 28 -27.29 -30.36 -0.24
CA ASP A 28 -27.09 -29.08 0.48
C ASP A 28 -25.60 -28.67 0.51
N ASP A 29 -24.67 -29.63 0.55
CA ASP A 29 -23.23 -29.36 0.55
C ASP A 29 -22.76 -28.66 -0.73
N LEU A 30 -23.20 -29.13 -1.90
CA LEU A 30 -22.89 -28.51 -3.19
C LEU A 30 -23.58 -27.15 -3.33
N LEU A 31 -24.80 -27.01 -2.81
CA LEU A 31 -25.50 -25.74 -2.80
C LEU A 31 -24.79 -24.71 -1.89
N LEU A 32 -24.32 -25.10 -0.72
CA LEU A 32 -23.53 -24.26 0.18
C LEU A 32 -22.18 -23.88 -0.43
N HIS A 33 -21.57 -24.81 -1.18
CA HIS A 33 -20.37 -24.53 -1.94
C HIS A 33 -20.61 -23.48 -3.02
N ILE A 34 -21.71 -23.59 -3.78
CA ILE A 34 -22.13 -22.58 -4.78
C ILE A 34 -22.38 -21.23 -4.12
N LEU A 35 -23.10 -21.19 -3.00
CA LEU A 35 -23.35 -19.95 -2.25
C LEU A 35 -22.05 -19.32 -1.72
N GLY A 36 -21.03 -20.13 -1.42
CA GLY A 36 -19.70 -19.67 -1.00
C GLY A 36 -18.93 -18.90 -2.07
N PHE A 37 -19.30 -19.03 -3.35
CA PHE A 37 -18.71 -18.26 -4.44
C PHE A 37 -19.39 -16.91 -4.69
N LEU A 38 -20.56 -16.67 -4.09
CA LEU A 38 -21.26 -15.40 -4.30
C LEU A 38 -20.53 -14.24 -3.61
N PRO A 39 -20.46 -13.07 -4.26
CA PRO A 39 -19.62 -11.96 -3.79
C PRO A 39 -20.20 -11.26 -2.57
N ALA A 40 -21.53 -11.28 -2.37
CA ALA A 40 -22.18 -10.64 -1.23
C ALA A 40 -23.32 -11.49 -0.64
N VAL A 41 -23.57 -11.31 0.66
CA VAL A 41 -24.69 -11.94 1.40
C VAL A 41 -26.05 -11.58 0.78
N ARG A 42 -26.18 -10.40 0.17
CA ARG A 42 -27.40 -10.00 -0.56
C ARG A 42 -27.67 -10.94 -1.73
N ASP A 43 -26.63 -11.35 -2.46
CA ASP A 43 -26.77 -12.23 -3.62
C ASP A 43 -27.09 -13.64 -3.16
N VAL A 44 -26.46 -14.10 -2.08
CA VAL A 44 -26.83 -15.34 -1.37
C VAL A 44 -28.30 -15.30 -0.97
N ALA A 45 -28.79 -14.21 -0.37
CA ALA A 45 -30.20 -14.08 0.02
C ALA A 45 -31.15 -14.05 -1.19
N ARG A 46 -30.76 -13.41 -2.30
CA ARG A 46 -31.53 -13.38 -3.55
C ARG A 46 -31.73 -14.77 -4.15
N THR A 47 -30.79 -15.70 -3.97
CA THR A 47 -30.98 -17.09 -4.43
C THR A 47 -32.15 -17.82 -3.76
N SER A 48 -32.70 -17.30 -2.66
CA SER A 48 -33.90 -17.86 -2.02
C SER A 48 -35.16 -17.83 -2.90
N VAL A 49 -35.16 -17.05 -3.99
CA VAL A 49 -36.25 -17.05 -4.99
C VAL A 49 -36.22 -18.27 -5.91
N LEU A 50 -35.06 -18.95 -6.02
CA LEU A 50 -34.91 -20.13 -6.89
C LEU A 50 -35.73 -21.31 -6.37
N SER A 51 -35.78 -21.50 -5.05
CA SER A 51 -36.60 -22.55 -4.41
C SER A 51 -36.72 -22.31 -2.90
N ARG A 52 -37.80 -22.83 -2.28
CA ARG A 52 -38.02 -22.76 -0.82
C ARG A 52 -36.87 -23.37 -0.02
N ARG A 53 -36.11 -24.30 -0.61
CA ARG A 53 -34.94 -24.92 0.01
C ARG A 53 -33.78 -23.92 0.18
N TRP A 54 -33.56 -23.05 -0.77
CA TRP A 54 -32.48 -22.06 -0.72
C TRP A 54 -32.72 -20.99 0.37
N ARG A 55 -33.99 -20.82 0.79
CA ARG A 55 -34.38 -19.92 1.89
C ARG A 55 -33.84 -20.34 3.26
N HIS A 56 -33.46 -21.60 3.51
CA HIS A 56 -32.75 -21.96 4.74
C HIS A 56 -31.24 -22.03 4.53
N LEU A 57 -30.77 -22.36 3.32
CA LEU A 57 -29.35 -22.46 2.99
C LEU A 57 -28.61 -21.14 3.16
N TRP A 58 -29.22 -19.99 2.83
CA TRP A 58 -28.55 -18.71 3.08
C TRP A 58 -28.17 -18.55 4.55
N SER A 59 -28.98 -19.06 5.50
CA SER A 59 -28.77 -18.89 6.95
C SER A 59 -27.64 -19.76 7.52
N ILE A 60 -27.21 -20.78 6.77
CA ILE A 60 -26.11 -21.68 7.13
C ILE A 60 -24.92 -21.57 6.14
N ALA A 61 -24.96 -20.61 5.22
CA ALA A 61 -23.86 -20.37 4.28
C ALA A 61 -22.52 -20.14 5.03
N PRO A 62 -21.42 -20.81 4.60
CA PRO A 62 -20.14 -20.76 5.30
C PRO A 62 -19.39 -19.43 5.11
N CYS A 63 -19.75 -18.65 4.09
CA CYS A 63 -19.12 -17.38 3.74
C CYS A 63 -20.12 -16.24 3.89
N LEU A 64 -19.75 -15.22 4.67
CA LEU A 64 -20.50 -13.99 4.84
C LEU A 64 -19.66 -12.81 4.37
N ARG A 65 -20.06 -12.19 3.25
CA ARG A 65 -19.45 -10.98 2.71
C ARG A 65 -20.45 -9.84 2.69
N PHE A 66 -20.13 -8.78 3.43
CA PHE A 66 -20.91 -7.55 3.48
C PHE A 66 -20.07 -6.44 2.88
N ALA A 67 -20.57 -5.75 1.86
CA ALA A 67 -19.87 -4.66 1.21
C ALA A 67 -20.84 -3.51 0.87
N VAL A 68 -20.39 -2.28 1.08
CA VAL A 68 -20.97 -1.02 0.57
C VAL A 68 -19.85 -0.35 -0.24
N GLY A 69 -20.11 0.12 -1.47
CA GLY A 69 -19.09 0.88 -2.24
C GLY A 69 -19.02 0.72 -3.76
N ASP A 70 -19.98 0.07 -4.43
CA ASP A 70 -19.85 -0.26 -5.87
C ASP A 70 -20.68 0.66 -6.79
N GLY A 71 -20.75 1.95 -6.49
CA GLY A 71 -21.47 2.92 -7.32
C GLY A 71 -20.58 4.07 -7.73
N ASP A 72 -20.27 4.18 -9.03
CA ASP A 72 -19.67 5.35 -9.68
C ASP A 72 -20.62 6.57 -9.72
N ASP A 73 -21.73 6.51 -9.00
CA ASP A 73 -22.71 7.59 -8.95
C ASP A 73 -22.20 8.69 -8.03
N ASP A 74 -21.67 9.74 -8.64
CA ASP A 74 -21.19 11.00 -8.06
C ASP A 74 -22.27 11.80 -7.29
N ASP A 75 -23.41 11.19 -6.93
CA ASP A 75 -24.52 11.89 -6.30
C ASP A 75 -25.22 11.07 -5.18
N ASN A 76 -25.06 11.62 -3.97
CA ASN A 76 -25.91 11.51 -2.77
C ASN A 76 -25.35 10.72 -1.56
N GLY A 77 -24.65 11.44 -0.67
CA GLY A 77 -24.14 10.90 0.61
C GLY A 77 -25.20 10.36 1.59
N ASP A 78 -26.48 10.71 1.42
CA ASP A 78 -27.58 10.15 2.24
C ASP A 78 -27.89 8.70 1.86
N ARG A 79 -27.72 8.33 0.58
CA ARG A 79 -27.89 6.95 0.09
C ARG A 79 -26.81 6.03 0.66
N ASP A 80 -25.57 6.50 0.69
CA ASP A 80 -24.43 5.76 1.27
C ASP A 80 -24.61 5.55 2.77
N ALA A 81 -25.06 6.58 3.50
CA ALA A 81 -25.35 6.48 4.93
C ALA A 81 -26.49 5.49 5.21
N HIS A 82 -27.54 5.47 4.38
CA HIS A 82 -28.62 4.49 4.49
C HIS A 82 -28.14 3.06 4.19
N ALA A 83 -27.35 2.87 3.13
CA ALA A 83 -26.77 1.58 2.76
C ALA A 83 -25.86 1.03 3.88
N ALA A 84 -25.06 1.89 4.50
CA ALA A 84 -24.25 1.56 5.66
C ALA A 84 -25.11 1.13 6.85
N ARG A 85 -26.16 1.88 7.21
CA ARG A 85 -27.09 1.49 8.29
C ARG A 85 -27.75 0.13 8.05
N LEU A 86 -28.15 -0.16 6.80
CA LEU A 86 -28.69 -1.45 6.41
C LEU A 86 -27.64 -2.57 6.55
N LEU A 87 -26.40 -2.33 6.12
CA LEU A 87 -25.30 -3.28 6.29
C LEU A 87 -25.07 -3.59 7.76
N ILE A 88 -24.96 -2.57 8.60
CA ILE A 88 -24.75 -2.74 10.05
C ILE A 88 -25.86 -3.61 10.64
N ALA A 89 -27.13 -3.30 10.34
CA ALA A 89 -28.27 -4.10 10.81
C ALA A 89 -28.21 -5.55 10.29
N ALA A 90 -27.78 -5.76 9.04
CA ALA A 90 -27.63 -7.09 8.47
C ALA A 90 -26.51 -7.89 9.14
N VAL A 91 -25.37 -7.26 9.44
CA VAL A 91 -24.26 -7.88 10.17
C VAL A 91 -24.69 -8.24 11.59
N ASP A 92 -25.30 -7.31 12.33
CA ASP A 92 -25.79 -7.56 13.69
C ASP A 92 -26.78 -8.73 13.71
N ALA A 93 -27.71 -8.74 12.75
CA ALA A 93 -28.71 -9.79 12.65
C ALA A 93 -28.14 -11.15 12.18
N ALA A 94 -27.00 -11.16 11.50
CA ALA A 94 -26.28 -12.38 11.13
C ALA A 94 -25.45 -12.91 12.30
N VAL A 95 -24.71 -12.04 12.97
CA VAL A 95 -23.89 -12.34 14.17
C VAL A 95 -24.77 -12.85 15.31
N ALA A 96 -25.96 -12.29 15.50
CA ALA A 96 -26.89 -12.70 16.56
C ALA A 96 -27.55 -14.08 16.33
N ARG A 97 -27.64 -14.56 15.08
CA ARG A 97 -28.40 -15.77 14.72
C ARG A 97 -27.55 -17.00 14.41
N ARG A 98 -26.23 -16.82 14.25
CA ARG A 98 -25.35 -17.87 13.75
C ARG A 98 -24.41 -18.39 14.82
N ALA A 99 -24.03 -19.66 14.67
CA ALA A 99 -22.93 -20.26 15.40
C ALA A 99 -21.65 -20.05 14.60
N ASP A 100 -21.11 -21.08 13.96
CA ASP A 100 -19.83 -21.02 13.25
C ASP A 100 -19.95 -20.62 11.77
N VAL A 101 -18.94 -19.90 11.27
CA VAL A 101 -18.75 -19.53 9.86
C VAL A 101 -17.30 -19.75 9.44
N ASP A 102 -17.06 -20.09 8.17
CA ASP A 102 -15.70 -20.27 7.67
C ASP A 102 -15.07 -18.91 7.34
N ILE A 103 -15.83 -18.04 6.67
CA ILE A 103 -15.37 -16.72 6.23
C ILE A 103 -16.37 -15.66 6.68
N LEU A 104 -15.86 -14.62 7.34
CA LEU A 104 -16.61 -13.40 7.65
C LEU A 104 -15.81 -12.19 7.15
N GLU A 105 -16.41 -11.45 6.23
CA GLU A 105 -15.85 -10.25 5.61
C GLU A 105 -16.87 -9.12 5.70
N ILE A 106 -16.46 -8.03 6.31
CA ILE A 106 -17.26 -6.82 6.49
C ILE A 106 -16.44 -5.68 5.90
N SER A 107 -16.93 -5.03 4.86
CA SER A 107 -16.24 -3.94 4.17
C SER A 107 -17.16 -2.75 3.97
N PHE A 108 -16.67 -1.58 4.38
CA PHE A 108 -17.27 -0.29 4.09
C PHE A 108 -16.32 0.47 3.16
N ASN A 109 -16.37 0.17 1.85
CA ASN A 109 -15.52 0.83 0.87
C ASN A 109 -16.16 2.15 0.43
N TYR A 110 -15.76 3.25 1.05
CA TYR A 110 -16.02 4.58 0.51
C TYR A 110 -14.83 4.93 -0.37
N GLY A 111 -14.98 4.79 -1.70
CA GLY A 111 -13.87 4.79 -2.64
C GLY A 111 -12.91 6.00 -2.56
N PRO A 112 -11.70 5.88 -3.14
CA PRO A 112 -10.66 6.91 -3.14
C PRO A 112 -10.99 8.17 -3.97
N SER A 113 -12.15 8.19 -4.66
CA SER A 113 -12.59 9.27 -5.56
C SER A 113 -12.89 10.59 -4.85
N ARG A 114 -12.98 10.60 -3.51
CA ARG A 114 -13.18 11.83 -2.75
C ARG A 114 -11.84 12.56 -2.58
N PRO A 115 -11.67 13.77 -3.14
CA PRO A 115 -10.42 14.51 -3.00
C PRO A 115 -10.07 14.69 -1.52
N TRP A 116 -8.77 14.69 -1.19
CA TRP A 116 -8.17 14.81 0.15
C TRP A 116 -8.76 15.92 1.06
N ARG A 117 -9.58 16.84 0.54
CA ARG A 117 -10.35 17.82 1.33
C ARG A 117 -11.65 17.27 1.94
N SER A 118 -12.12 16.09 1.56
CA SER A 118 -13.37 15.48 2.03
C SER A 118 -13.18 14.46 3.18
N PHE A 119 -11.97 14.35 3.75
CA PHE A 119 -11.76 13.59 4.99
C PHE A 119 -12.60 14.10 6.18
N TYR A 120 -13.11 15.33 6.09
CA TYR A 120 -13.94 15.99 7.11
C TYR A 120 -15.45 15.84 6.89
N GLU A 121 -15.90 15.38 5.73
CA GLU A 121 -17.31 15.16 5.42
C GLU A 121 -17.55 13.67 5.18
N GLN A 122 -17.51 12.91 6.28
CA GLN A 122 -17.78 11.48 6.26
C GLN A 122 -19.23 11.19 6.70
N PRO A 123 -19.85 10.12 6.18
CA PRO A 123 -21.24 9.80 6.50
C PRO A 123 -21.39 9.54 8.00
N ALA A 124 -22.42 10.15 8.59
CA ALA A 124 -22.71 10.13 10.04
C ALA A 124 -22.76 8.70 10.66
N CYS A 125 -22.91 7.66 9.84
CA CYS A 125 -22.93 6.26 10.26
C CYS A 125 -21.58 5.69 10.70
N ALA A 126 -20.44 6.33 10.38
CA ALA A 126 -19.13 5.88 10.86
C ALA A 126 -19.09 5.84 12.40
N ALA A 127 -19.64 6.88 13.04
CA ALA A 127 -19.76 6.96 14.49
C ALA A 127 -20.63 5.84 15.10
N ASP A 128 -21.65 5.36 14.37
CA ASP A 128 -22.54 4.28 14.82
C ASP A 128 -21.85 2.91 14.92
N VAL A 129 -20.65 2.76 14.33
CA VAL A 129 -19.89 1.49 14.27
C VAL A 129 -18.66 1.51 15.18
N THR A 130 -17.91 2.62 15.18
CA THR A 130 -16.57 2.72 15.78
C THR A 130 -16.53 3.50 17.10
N MET A 131 -17.57 4.24 17.48
CA MET A 131 -17.52 5.01 18.74
C MET A 131 -17.56 4.10 19.99
N PRO A 132 -16.74 4.38 21.03
CA PRO A 132 -16.60 3.54 22.22
C PRO A 132 -17.89 3.32 23.02
N SER A 133 -18.83 4.26 22.98
CA SER A 133 -20.07 4.18 23.76
C SER A 133 -21.07 3.13 23.25
N HIS A 134 -20.93 2.67 21.99
CA HIS A 134 -21.84 1.73 21.33
C HIS A 134 -21.11 0.82 20.33
N SER A 135 -19.95 0.25 20.70
CA SER A 135 -19.06 -0.42 19.74
C SER A 135 -19.66 -1.75 19.21
N ARG A 136 -20.43 -1.68 18.12
CA ARG A 136 -20.85 -2.86 17.34
C ARG A 136 -19.64 -3.64 16.84
N ALA A 137 -18.55 -2.94 16.53
CA ALA A 137 -17.25 -3.53 16.24
C ALA A 137 -16.80 -4.51 17.34
N ALA A 138 -16.97 -4.20 18.64
CA ALA A 138 -16.61 -5.13 19.72
C ALA A 138 -17.46 -6.42 19.69
N ALA A 139 -18.75 -6.33 19.33
CA ALA A 139 -19.59 -7.50 19.18
C ALA A 139 -19.14 -8.37 17.99
N TRP A 140 -18.80 -7.75 16.85
CA TRP A 140 -18.33 -8.45 15.67
C TRP A 140 -16.97 -9.12 15.89
N LEU A 141 -16.03 -8.43 16.56
CA LEU A 141 -14.72 -8.98 16.93
C LEU A 141 -14.85 -10.17 17.90
N ARG A 142 -15.74 -10.06 18.91
CA ARG A 142 -16.04 -11.17 19.85
C ARG A 142 -16.66 -12.37 19.14
N PHE A 143 -17.59 -12.14 18.22
CA PHE A 143 -18.16 -13.19 17.39
C PHE A 143 -17.08 -13.86 16.56
N ALA A 144 -16.24 -13.08 15.88
CA ALA A 144 -15.18 -13.59 15.04
C ALA A 144 -14.19 -14.49 15.79
N GLY A 145 -13.74 -14.08 16.97
CA GLY A 145 -12.85 -14.90 17.80
C GLY A 145 -13.45 -16.27 18.14
N ARG A 146 -14.76 -16.30 18.41
CA ARG A 146 -15.45 -17.53 18.83
C ARG A 146 -15.90 -18.41 17.69
N HIS A 147 -16.24 -17.84 16.53
CA HIS A 147 -17.06 -18.52 15.54
C HIS A 147 -16.45 -18.60 14.13
N VAL A 148 -15.44 -17.78 13.82
CA VAL A 148 -14.81 -17.80 12.51
C VAL A 148 -13.71 -18.86 12.45
N ARG A 149 -13.75 -19.72 11.43
CA ARG A 149 -12.85 -20.88 11.29
C ARG A 149 -11.70 -20.70 10.30
N ARG A 150 -11.80 -19.83 9.29
CA ARG A 150 -10.75 -19.69 8.27
C ARG A 150 -10.28 -18.25 8.13
N SER A 151 -11.17 -17.33 7.75
CA SER A 151 -10.78 -15.96 7.41
C SER A 151 -11.74 -14.95 8.02
N PHE A 152 -11.18 -13.97 8.72
CA PHE A 152 -11.92 -12.83 9.23
C PHE A 152 -11.32 -11.54 8.71
N ALA A 153 -12.14 -10.74 8.03
CA ALA A 153 -11.76 -9.44 7.51
C ALA A 153 -12.79 -8.38 7.91
N VAL A 154 -12.33 -7.27 8.48
CA VAL A 154 -13.17 -6.11 8.80
C VAL A 154 -12.46 -4.86 8.31
N ASP A 155 -13.15 -4.08 7.49
CA ASP A 155 -12.71 -2.79 7.01
C ASP A 155 -13.75 -1.72 7.37
N LEU A 156 -13.43 -0.94 8.39
CA LEU A 156 -14.26 0.13 8.93
C LEU A 156 -13.75 1.49 8.44
N PRO A 157 -14.68 2.44 8.18
CA PRO A 157 -14.29 3.79 7.79
C PRO A 157 -13.53 4.50 8.91
N PRO A 158 -12.57 5.38 8.57
CA PRO A 158 -11.81 6.14 9.55
C PRO A 158 -12.70 7.09 10.36
N LEU A 159 -12.53 7.10 11.69
CA LEU A 159 -13.14 8.10 12.56
C LEU A 159 -12.69 9.52 12.16
N PRO A 160 -13.54 10.55 12.37
CA PRO A 160 -13.25 11.95 12.01
C PRO A 160 -12.16 12.62 12.88
N LEU A 161 -11.41 11.85 13.68
CA LEU A 161 -10.28 12.34 14.46
C LEU A 161 -9.04 12.30 13.56
N GLY A 162 -8.47 13.47 13.28
CA GLY A 162 -7.27 13.57 12.45
C GLY A 162 -6.17 12.69 13.01
N TRP A 163 -5.69 11.74 12.19
CA TRP A 163 -4.61 10.81 12.55
C TRP A 163 -3.47 11.53 13.30
N ARG A 164 -3.00 12.66 12.79
CA ARG A 164 -1.67 13.18 13.17
C ARG A 164 -1.51 13.85 14.54
N ARG A 165 -2.57 14.25 15.26
CA ARG A 165 -2.43 14.97 16.56
C ARG A 165 -3.25 14.42 17.71
N ASP A 166 -4.15 13.47 17.44
CA ASP A 166 -5.21 13.15 18.38
C ASP A 166 -5.17 11.70 18.88
N HIS A 167 -4.17 10.85 18.56
CA HIS A 167 -4.17 9.45 19.03
C HIS A 167 -4.09 9.31 20.55
N GLN A 168 -3.23 10.09 21.21
CA GLN A 168 -3.16 10.11 22.69
C GLN A 168 -4.44 10.71 23.28
N ALA A 169 -5.01 11.74 22.63
CA ALA A 169 -6.30 12.32 23.03
C ALA A 169 -7.47 11.34 22.81
N ALA A 170 -7.44 10.52 21.76
CA ALA A 170 -8.44 9.51 21.44
C ALA A 170 -8.36 8.33 22.41
N ALA A 171 -7.14 7.86 22.74
CA ALA A 171 -6.94 6.85 23.79
C ALA A 171 -7.39 7.37 25.16
N ALA A 172 -7.05 8.63 25.50
CA ALA A 172 -7.50 9.27 26.74
C ALA A 172 -9.02 9.49 26.77
N ALA A 173 -9.63 9.89 25.66
CA ALA A 173 -11.08 10.05 25.53
C ALA A 173 -11.80 8.69 25.60
N ALA A 174 -11.25 7.64 25.00
CA ALA A 174 -11.79 6.28 25.08
C ALA A 174 -11.70 5.73 26.53
N ALA A 175 -10.58 5.96 27.21
CA ALA A 175 -10.40 5.62 28.62
C ALA A 175 -11.36 6.41 29.53
N ALA A 176 -11.60 7.69 29.23
CA ALA A 176 -12.53 8.54 29.96
C ALA A 176 -14.02 8.20 29.68
N ALA A 177 -14.33 7.63 28.51
CA ALA A 177 -15.70 7.29 28.11
C ALA A 177 -16.29 6.05 28.81
N GLY A 178 -15.48 5.26 29.54
CA GLY A 178 -15.96 4.21 30.45
C GLY A 178 -16.70 3.03 29.80
N GLY A 179 -16.55 2.80 28.48
CA GLY A 179 -17.14 1.67 27.77
C GLY A 179 -16.22 0.44 27.70
N ASP A 180 -16.80 -0.75 27.59
CA ASP A 180 -16.05 -1.99 27.30
C ASP A 180 -15.33 -1.83 25.95
N LEU A 181 -14.01 -1.68 26.00
CA LEU A 181 -13.18 -1.62 24.81
C LEU A 181 -13.22 -2.96 24.07
N ALA A 182 -13.22 -2.90 22.74
CA ALA A 182 -13.10 -4.08 21.92
C ALA A 182 -11.76 -4.79 22.21
N GLU A 183 -11.77 -6.09 22.45
CA GLU A 183 -10.55 -6.89 22.59
C GLU A 183 -10.19 -7.53 21.24
N LEU A 184 -8.88 -7.68 20.97
CA LEU A 184 -8.39 -8.43 19.82
C LEU A 184 -8.97 -9.86 19.80
N PRO A 185 -9.53 -10.34 18.66
CA PRO A 185 -10.17 -11.65 18.60
C PRO A 185 -9.21 -12.81 18.90
N ARG A 186 -9.56 -13.64 19.90
CA ARG A 186 -8.82 -14.87 20.21
C ARG A 186 -9.34 -16.02 19.36
N SER A 187 -8.57 -16.55 18.40
CA SER A 187 -9.02 -17.68 17.55
C SER A 187 -7.89 -18.62 17.18
N ALA A 188 -7.94 -19.84 17.73
CA ALA A 188 -7.02 -20.92 17.38
C ALA A 188 -7.27 -21.49 15.97
N ARG A 189 -8.39 -21.13 15.34
CA ARG A 189 -8.86 -21.72 14.07
C ARG A 189 -8.61 -20.81 12.88
N ALA A 190 -8.79 -19.50 13.05
CA ALA A 190 -8.65 -18.54 11.96
C ALA A 190 -7.20 -18.51 11.43
N GLY A 191 -7.05 -18.77 10.13
CA GLY A 191 -5.77 -18.66 9.43
C GLY A 191 -5.46 -17.23 8.99
N THR A 192 -6.48 -16.45 8.65
CA THR A 192 -6.31 -15.06 8.20
C THR A 192 -7.14 -14.12 9.06
N MET A 193 -6.51 -13.04 9.52
CA MET A 193 -7.15 -11.95 10.25
C MET A 193 -6.71 -10.61 9.67
N ARG A 194 -7.64 -9.85 9.08
CA ARG A 194 -7.39 -8.49 8.55
C ARG A 194 -8.34 -7.50 9.22
N LEU A 195 -7.80 -6.54 9.96
CA LEU A 195 -8.57 -5.59 10.74
C LEU A 195 -8.15 -4.18 10.38
N GLN A 196 -8.97 -3.45 9.63
CA GLN A 196 -8.90 -2.01 9.48
C GLN A 196 -10.01 -1.38 10.31
N LEU A 197 -9.66 -0.73 11.42
CA LEU A 197 -10.66 -0.37 12.45
C LEU A 197 -10.92 1.12 12.56
N GLY A 198 -10.54 1.89 11.54
CA GLY A 198 -10.88 3.30 11.46
C GLY A 198 -10.42 4.13 12.67
N ASN A 199 -9.29 3.78 13.26
CA ASN A 199 -8.71 4.34 14.49
C ASN A 199 -9.47 3.99 15.79
N ALA A 200 -10.30 2.94 15.78
CA ALA A 200 -10.93 2.45 17.00
C ALA A 200 -9.90 1.96 18.02
N THR A 201 -10.24 2.09 19.30
CA THR A 201 -9.41 1.65 20.41
C THR A 201 -9.66 0.16 20.71
N LEU A 202 -8.57 -0.62 20.78
CA LEU A 202 -8.56 -2.04 21.06
C LEU A 202 -7.73 -2.36 22.31
N THR A 203 -8.14 -3.36 23.07
CA THR A 203 -7.30 -3.99 24.09
C THR A 203 -6.64 -5.24 23.53
N VAL A 204 -5.40 -5.49 23.97
CA VAL A 204 -4.66 -6.71 23.65
C VAL A 204 -4.79 -7.69 24.82
N PRO A 205 -5.13 -8.97 24.58
CA PRO A 205 -5.26 -9.98 25.63
C PRO A 205 -3.98 -10.11 26.49
N VAL A 206 -4.09 -9.96 27.81
CA VAL A 206 -2.93 -9.96 28.75
C VAL A 206 -2.72 -11.29 29.47
N ALA A 207 -3.79 -12.02 29.84
CA ALA A 207 -3.71 -13.17 30.74
C ALA A 207 -4.49 -14.40 30.22
N GLY A 208 -3.90 -15.59 30.42
CA GLY A 208 -4.59 -16.88 30.22
C GLY A 208 -4.62 -17.40 28.78
N VAL A 209 -3.76 -16.89 27.89
CA VAL A 209 -3.56 -17.47 26.56
C VAL A 209 -2.86 -18.81 26.74
N GLY A 210 -3.63 -19.90 26.81
CA GLY A 210 -3.09 -21.24 26.64
C GLY A 210 -2.33 -21.32 25.31
N PRO A 211 -1.31 -22.18 25.19
CA PRO A 211 -0.60 -22.38 23.94
C PRO A 211 -1.61 -22.62 22.80
N GLY A 212 -1.56 -21.78 21.77
CA GLY A 212 -2.30 -22.00 20.53
C GLY A 212 -3.55 -21.15 20.28
N ALA A 213 -3.80 -20.06 21.01
CA ALA A 213 -4.90 -19.14 20.68
C ALA A 213 -4.77 -18.46 19.30
N TYR A 214 -3.62 -18.56 18.65
CA TYR A 214 -3.37 -18.14 17.27
C TYR A 214 -2.65 -19.25 16.46
N SER A 215 -2.81 -20.51 16.86
CA SER A 215 -2.03 -21.64 16.29
C SER A 215 -2.24 -21.87 14.80
N ALA A 216 -3.41 -21.54 14.26
CA ALA A 216 -3.72 -21.63 12.84
C ALA A 216 -3.32 -20.37 12.03
N LEU A 217 -2.97 -19.26 12.70
CA LEU A 217 -2.78 -17.96 12.07
C LEU A 217 -1.57 -17.98 11.12
N THR A 218 -1.82 -17.71 9.85
CA THR A 218 -0.84 -17.57 8.77
C THR A 218 -0.67 -16.11 8.35
N ASP A 219 -1.73 -15.31 8.46
CA ASP A 219 -1.77 -13.94 7.96
C ASP A 219 -2.46 -13.03 8.98
N PHE A 220 -1.72 -12.06 9.52
CA PHE A 220 -2.25 -11.06 10.43
C PHE A 220 -1.99 -9.65 9.90
N GLN A 221 -3.04 -8.85 9.78
CA GLN A 221 -2.96 -7.46 9.36
C GLN A 221 -3.81 -6.58 10.28
N LEU A 222 -3.17 -5.59 10.90
CA LEU A 222 -3.85 -4.58 11.71
C LEU A 222 -3.53 -3.19 11.13
N HIS A 223 -4.58 -2.53 10.67
CA HIS A 223 -4.52 -1.24 10.01
C HIS A 223 -5.37 -0.23 10.78
N LYS A 224 -4.88 1.00 10.92
CA LYS A 224 -5.63 2.13 11.50
C LYS A 224 -6.34 1.75 12.80
N ALA A 225 -5.59 1.45 13.85
CA ALA A 225 -6.13 1.09 15.17
C ALA A 225 -5.31 1.72 16.30
N THR A 226 -5.90 1.90 17.47
CA THR A 226 -5.18 2.35 18.67
C THR A 226 -5.21 1.25 19.72
N LEU A 227 -4.05 0.80 20.19
CA LEU A 227 -3.95 -0.18 21.28
C LEU A 227 -3.98 0.53 22.63
N ALA A 228 -4.80 0.05 23.56
CA ALA A 228 -4.91 0.61 24.89
C ALA A 228 -4.71 -0.45 25.98
N GLY A 229 -4.34 0.05 27.17
CA GLY A 229 -4.10 -0.76 28.37
C GLY A 229 -2.67 -1.30 28.46
N GLU A 230 -2.33 -1.85 29.64
CA GLU A 230 -1.00 -2.43 29.93
C GLU A 230 -0.64 -3.61 29.00
N GLY A 231 -1.63 -4.18 28.32
CA GLY A 231 -1.50 -5.29 27.38
C GLY A 231 -0.93 -4.95 26.02
N ALA A 232 -0.86 -3.67 25.62
CA ALA A 232 -0.46 -3.29 24.26
C ALA A 232 0.92 -3.85 23.86
N ASP A 233 1.87 -3.83 24.80
CA ASP A 233 3.23 -4.39 24.62
C ASP A 233 3.23 -5.94 24.50
N ASN A 234 2.12 -6.62 24.82
CA ASN A 234 1.99 -8.08 24.69
C ASN A 234 1.70 -8.53 23.25
N LEU A 235 1.38 -7.61 22.33
CA LEU A 235 1.05 -7.95 20.95
C LEU A 235 2.19 -8.73 20.28
N GLY A 236 3.44 -8.33 20.53
CA GLY A 236 4.62 -9.05 20.03
C GLY A 236 4.65 -10.51 20.48
N HIS A 237 4.45 -10.77 21.78
CA HIS A 237 4.43 -12.13 22.32
C HIS A 237 3.31 -13.00 21.73
N LEU A 238 2.12 -12.44 21.49
CA LEU A 238 1.01 -13.18 20.87
C LEU A 238 1.30 -13.57 19.41
N LEU A 239 2.11 -12.77 18.71
CA LEU A 239 2.47 -12.98 17.31
C LEU A 239 3.82 -13.71 17.16
N SER A 240 4.54 -13.97 18.25
CA SER A 240 5.74 -14.81 18.29
C SER A 240 5.43 -16.28 18.01
N SER A 241 6.49 -17.04 17.70
CA SER A 241 6.51 -18.47 17.40
C SER A 241 5.74 -19.34 18.41
N SER A 242 5.77 -18.97 19.69
CA SER A 242 5.12 -19.69 20.79
C SER A 242 3.59 -19.67 20.69
N CYS A 243 3.02 -18.57 20.19
CA CYS A 243 1.57 -18.37 20.09
C CYS A 243 1.05 -18.50 18.65
N SER A 244 1.87 -18.14 17.66
CA SER A 244 1.55 -18.07 16.23
C SER A 244 2.59 -18.83 15.36
N PRO A 245 2.78 -20.15 15.54
CA PRO A 245 3.85 -20.92 14.90
C PRO A 245 3.73 -21.08 13.38
N ARG A 246 2.60 -20.68 12.77
CA ARG A 246 2.34 -20.78 11.32
C ARG A 246 2.33 -19.43 10.63
N LEU A 247 2.64 -18.35 11.34
CA LEU A 247 2.57 -16.99 10.82
C LEU A 247 3.58 -16.83 9.68
N ARG A 248 3.09 -16.37 8.53
CA ARG A 248 3.84 -16.11 7.29
C ARG A 248 3.85 -14.63 6.95
N ARG A 249 2.74 -13.92 7.19
CA ARG A 249 2.62 -12.50 6.89
C ARG A 249 2.10 -11.72 8.09
N LEU A 250 2.82 -10.67 8.46
CA LEU A 250 2.47 -9.76 9.54
C LEU A 250 2.53 -8.32 9.03
N GLY A 251 1.40 -7.60 9.07
CA GLY A 251 1.33 -6.18 8.75
C GLY A 251 0.74 -5.36 9.88
N LEU A 252 1.47 -4.35 10.33
CA LEU A 252 1.01 -3.33 11.27
C LEU A 252 1.19 -1.97 10.60
N ALA A 253 0.08 -1.32 10.26
CA ALA A 253 0.12 -0.03 9.58
C ALA A 253 -0.79 0.97 10.29
N PHE A 254 -0.29 2.16 10.61
CA PHE A 254 -1.08 3.18 11.30
C PHE A 254 -1.63 2.59 12.62
N VAL A 255 -0.75 2.20 13.55
CA VAL A 255 -1.15 1.59 14.84
C VAL A 255 -0.59 2.40 16.00
N GLY A 256 -1.47 3.06 16.75
CA GLY A 256 -1.12 3.84 17.95
C GLY A 256 -1.07 2.99 19.22
N GLY A 257 -0.44 3.49 20.27
CA GLY A 257 -0.34 2.89 21.60
C GLY A 257 0.65 1.74 21.76
N LEU A 258 1.32 1.33 20.69
CA LEU A 258 2.33 0.27 20.71
C LEU A 258 3.72 0.84 21.01
N ALA A 259 4.16 0.82 22.26
CA ALA A 259 5.46 1.38 22.66
C ALA A 259 6.64 0.43 22.37
N LYS A 260 6.43 -0.88 22.48
CA LYS A 260 7.46 -1.89 22.25
C LYS A 260 6.93 -3.03 21.39
N LEU A 261 7.70 -3.41 20.37
CA LEU A 261 7.44 -4.58 19.55
C LEU A 261 8.63 -5.53 19.66
N ARG A 262 8.40 -6.71 20.25
CA ARG A 262 9.35 -7.82 20.28
C ARG A 262 8.75 -9.02 19.57
N LEU A 263 9.35 -9.42 18.47
CA LEU A 263 8.91 -10.55 17.67
C LEU A 263 10.02 -11.60 17.68
N ASP A 264 9.75 -12.71 18.36
CA ASP A 264 10.53 -13.94 18.27
C ASP A 264 9.77 -14.83 17.28
N ALA A 265 9.97 -14.55 16.00
CA ALA A 265 9.27 -15.24 14.94
C ALA A 265 9.99 -16.56 14.62
N ALA A 266 9.21 -17.62 14.41
CA ALA A 266 9.76 -18.85 13.88
C ALA A 266 10.29 -18.59 12.45
N GLY A 267 11.10 -19.51 11.92
CA GLY A 267 11.52 -19.49 10.51
C GLY A 267 10.37 -19.57 9.47
N THR A 268 9.11 -19.45 9.88
CA THR A 268 7.92 -19.44 9.03
C THR A 268 7.49 -18.05 8.57
N LEU A 269 7.87 -16.98 9.28
CA LEU A 269 7.49 -15.61 8.91
C LEU A 269 8.26 -15.20 7.65
N GLU A 270 7.55 -14.91 6.57
CA GLU A 270 8.09 -14.61 5.24
C GLU A 270 8.00 -13.11 4.92
N GLU A 271 6.94 -12.42 5.36
CA GLU A 271 6.70 -10.99 5.11
C GLU A 271 6.35 -10.23 6.39
N LEU A 272 7.02 -9.08 6.61
CA LEU A 272 6.79 -8.17 7.72
C LEU A 272 6.62 -6.74 7.21
N GLU A 273 5.52 -6.10 7.55
CA GLU A 273 5.22 -4.71 7.22
C GLU A 273 4.95 -3.90 8.48
N LEU A 274 5.72 -2.83 8.69
CA LEU A 274 5.63 -1.90 9.82
C LEU A 274 5.59 -0.48 9.28
N VAL A 275 4.40 0.13 9.23
CA VAL A 275 4.18 1.44 8.60
C VAL A 275 3.53 2.39 9.61
N GLU A 276 4.10 3.56 9.83
CA GLU A 276 3.56 4.62 10.69
C GLU A 276 3.08 4.11 12.07
N LEU A 277 4.03 3.74 12.93
CA LEU A 277 3.80 3.32 14.32
C LEU A 277 4.22 4.46 15.27
N PRO A 278 3.35 5.45 15.56
CA PRO A 278 3.74 6.74 16.15
C PRO A 278 4.31 6.64 17.57
N ASP A 279 3.84 5.67 18.36
CA ASP A 279 4.27 5.51 19.75
C ASP A 279 5.43 4.51 19.90
N LEU A 280 5.87 3.86 18.82
CA LEU A 280 6.89 2.82 18.87
C LEU A 280 8.22 3.43 19.28
N ARG A 281 8.84 2.87 20.32
CA ARG A 281 10.17 3.29 20.80
C ARG A 281 11.18 2.17 20.71
N ARG A 282 10.78 0.91 20.85
CA ARG A 282 11.68 -0.25 20.80
C ARG A 282 11.18 -1.26 19.78
N LEU A 283 12.07 -1.65 18.87
CA LEU A 283 11.82 -2.68 17.87
C LEU A 283 12.89 -3.76 17.99
N ASP A 284 12.45 -4.99 18.24
CA ASP A 284 13.29 -6.18 18.30
C ASP A 284 12.64 -7.29 17.49
N VAL A 285 13.25 -7.67 16.37
CA VAL A 285 12.71 -8.66 15.43
C VAL A 285 13.77 -9.72 15.22
N ASP A 286 13.51 -10.93 15.69
CA ASP A 286 14.24 -12.14 15.34
C ASP A 286 13.34 -12.97 14.41
N ALA A 287 13.66 -12.97 13.11
CA ALA A 287 12.86 -13.59 12.07
C ALA A 287 13.75 -14.24 11.01
N PRO A 288 14.32 -15.43 11.28
CA PRO A 288 15.31 -16.07 10.40
C PRO A 288 14.74 -16.53 9.05
N GLY A 289 13.41 -16.64 8.92
CA GLY A 289 12.71 -16.99 7.68
C GLY A 289 12.30 -15.79 6.82
N LEU A 290 12.51 -14.56 7.29
CA LEU A 290 11.96 -13.35 6.68
C LEU A 290 12.60 -13.08 5.31
N ARG A 291 11.76 -12.86 4.29
CA ARG A 291 12.17 -12.61 2.90
C ARG A 291 11.85 -11.19 2.45
N LEU A 292 10.74 -10.62 2.93
CA LEU A 292 10.33 -9.25 2.64
C LEU A 292 10.11 -8.46 3.94
N LEU A 293 10.77 -7.32 4.03
CA LEU A 293 10.62 -6.37 5.13
C LEU A 293 10.22 -5.01 4.57
N ARG A 294 9.09 -4.48 5.03
CA ARG A 294 8.69 -3.09 4.77
C ARG A 294 8.67 -2.30 6.08
N VAL A 295 9.44 -1.22 6.16
CA VAL A 295 9.51 -0.37 7.36
C VAL A 295 9.47 1.10 6.97
N ASP A 296 8.39 1.78 7.34
CA ASP A 296 8.16 3.21 7.07
C ASP A 296 7.77 3.90 8.40
N LEU A 297 8.75 4.25 9.25
CA LEU A 297 8.50 4.74 10.63
C LEU A 297 8.75 6.24 10.78
N PHE A 298 7.92 7.05 10.12
CA PHE A 298 8.01 8.50 9.88
C PHE A 298 8.19 9.47 11.10
N ASP A 299 8.52 8.99 12.31
CA ASP A 299 8.59 9.83 13.53
C ASP A 299 9.67 9.41 14.56
N LEU A 300 10.39 8.31 14.34
CA LEU A 300 11.44 7.89 15.27
C LEU A 300 12.65 8.85 15.33
N SER A 301 12.83 9.68 14.30
CA SER A 301 13.98 10.57 14.14
C SER A 301 13.79 11.96 14.77
N PHE A 302 12.56 12.41 15.02
CA PHE A 302 12.28 13.79 15.44
C PHE A 302 11.83 13.95 16.91
N SER A 303 11.35 12.88 17.54
CA SER A 303 10.49 13.03 18.72
C SER A 303 11.13 12.65 20.06
N TYR A 304 12.35 12.07 20.10
CA TYR A 304 12.96 11.64 21.37
C TYR A 304 14.48 11.88 21.48
N PRO A 305 14.96 12.46 22.61
CA PRO A 305 16.39 12.76 22.82
C PRO A 305 17.28 11.54 23.07
N ASP A 306 16.71 10.32 23.13
CA ASP A 306 17.45 9.06 23.30
C ASP A 306 16.87 8.00 22.35
N PRO A 307 17.54 7.70 21.21
CA PRO A 307 16.99 6.80 20.21
C PRO A 307 17.17 5.36 20.71
N ALA A 308 16.04 4.71 21.03
CA ALA A 308 16.09 3.36 21.54
C ALA A 308 16.57 2.36 20.47
N PRO A 309 17.23 1.26 20.89
CA PRO A 309 17.86 0.31 19.98
C PRO A 309 16.83 -0.37 19.07
N VAL A 310 17.15 -0.44 17.78
CA VAL A 310 16.39 -1.17 16.76
C VAL A 310 17.22 -2.38 16.38
N ARG A 311 16.69 -3.58 16.66
CA ARG A 311 17.33 -4.85 16.34
C ARG A 311 16.50 -5.63 15.36
N ILE A 312 17.11 -6.02 14.25
CA ILE A 312 16.50 -6.83 13.20
C ILE A 312 17.51 -7.93 12.87
N SER A 313 17.17 -9.18 13.15
CA SER A 313 17.86 -10.36 12.63
C SER A 313 16.97 -11.05 11.62
N ALA A 314 17.34 -10.90 10.35
CA ALA A 314 16.66 -11.46 9.19
C ALA A 314 17.71 -11.92 8.16
N PRO A 315 18.52 -12.95 8.45
CA PRO A 315 19.66 -13.39 7.63
C PRO A 315 19.29 -13.85 6.20
N ARG A 316 18.00 -14.10 5.91
CA ARG A 316 17.49 -14.54 4.60
C ARG A 316 16.71 -13.45 3.85
N LEU A 317 16.83 -12.19 4.28
CA LEU A 317 16.06 -11.11 3.70
C LEU A 317 16.45 -10.86 2.24
N GLU A 318 15.46 -10.90 1.34
CA GLU A 318 15.65 -10.71 -0.11
C GLU A 318 15.25 -9.29 -0.53
N ALA A 319 14.17 -8.75 0.04
CA ALA A 319 13.61 -7.46 -0.31
C ALA A 319 13.40 -6.57 0.92
N LEU A 320 13.84 -5.32 0.82
CA LEU A 320 13.65 -4.27 1.83
C LEU A 320 12.93 -3.09 1.18
N ALA A 321 11.78 -2.70 1.71
CA ALA A 321 11.12 -1.45 1.36
C ALA A 321 11.19 -0.50 2.56
N CYS A 322 11.81 0.67 2.40
CA CYS A 322 11.90 1.62 3.52
C CYS A 322 12.00 3.06 3.03
N HIS A 323 11.00 3.87 3.36
CA HIS A 323 11.02 5.30 3.06
C HIS A 323 11.79 6.09 4.12
N ASP A 324 11.60 5.78 5.41
CA ASP A 324 12.32 6.44 6.50
C ASP A 324 12.60 5.43 7.62
N MET A 325 13.83 5.41 8.11
CA MET A 325 14.32 4.47 9.10
C MET A 325 15.09 5.20 10.20
N PRO A 326 14.94 4.77 11.47
CA PRO A 326 15.66 5.36 12.59
C PRO A 326 17.17 5.38 12.36
N SER A 327 17.82 6.44 12.86
CA SER A 327 19.26 6.70 12.72
C SER A 327 20.11 5.44 12.96
N PRO A 328 21.24 5.26 12.24
CA PRO A 328 22.03 4.02 12.31
C PRO A 328 22.80 3.84 13.62
N ALA A 329 23.00 4.88 14.45
CA ALA A 329 23.72 4.75 15.72
C ALA A 329 23.12 3.68 16.67
N PRO A 330 21.79 3.52 16.76
CA PRO A 330 21.12 2.40 17.43
C PRO A 330 20.75 1.17 16.56
N LEU A 331 21.02 1.16 15.24
CA LEU A 331 20.53 0.11 14.34
C LEU A 331 21.46 -1.11 14.31
N GLN A 332 20.94 -2.26 14.73
CA GLN A 332 21.57 -3.57 14.55
C GLN A 332 20.75 -4.37 13.54
N PHE A 333 21.27 -4.50 12.31
CA PHE A 333 20.58 -5.21 11.25
C PHE A 333 21.45 -6.36 10.73
N ASP A 334 21.18 -7.55 11.24
CA ASP A 334 21.74 -8.81 10.77
C ASP A 334 20.91 -9.34 9.60
N GLY A 335 21.53 -9.45 8.42
CA GLY A 335 20.86 -9.81 7.16
C GLY A 335 20.92 -8.76 6.05
N ALA A 336 21.40 -7.54 6.34
CA ALA A 336 21.51 -6.46 5.33
C ALA A 336 22.32 -6.90 4.08
N ALA A 337 23.38 -7.68 4.26
CA ALA A 337 24.21 -8.17 3.15
C ALA A 337 23.49 -9.15 2.22
N ALA A 338 22.38 -9.77 2.65
CA ALA A 338 21.58 -10.69 1.83
C ALA A 338 20.55 -9.99 0.93
N VAL A 339 20.24 -8.71 1.22
CA VAL A 339 19.21 -7.93 0.52
C VAL A 339 19.61 -7.74 -0.94
N ARG A 340 18.71 -8.14 -1.85
CA ARG A 340 18.87 -8.01 -3.31
C ARG A 340 18.09 -6.85 -3.87
N HIS A 341 16.92 -6.59 -3.29
CA HIS A 341 15.99 -5.58 -3.80
C HIS A 341 15.69 -4.55 -2.72
N ILE A 342 16.07 -3.29 -2.95
CA ILE A 342 15.67 -2.17 -2.10
C ILE A 342 14.63 -1.34 -2.85
N LYS A 343 13.52 -1.00 -2.17
CA LYS A 343 12.43 -0.22 -2.75
C LYS A 343 12.10 1.02 -1.91
N LYS A 344 11.71 2.10 -2.59
CA LYS A 344 11.23 3.37 -2.00
C LYS A 344 12.21 3.99 -1.00
N LEU A 345 13.52 3.83 -1.21
CA LEU A 345 14.53 4.35 -0.31
C LEU A 345 14.62 5.87 -0.45
N ALA A 346 14.22 6.63 0.58
CA ALA A 346 14.25 8.08 0.48
C ALA A 346 15.66 8.65 0.65
N PHE A 347 16.00 9.64 -0.17
CA PHE A 347 17.23 10.42 -0.09
C PHE A 347 16.89 11.91 -0.14
N TYR A 348 17.14 12.63 0.94
CA TYR A 348 16.75 14.03 1.12
C TYR A 348 17.84 15.01 0.70
N TYR A 349 17.48 16.13 0.06
CA TYR A 349 18.41 17.16 -0.41
C TYR A 349 17.76 18.57 -0.49
N PRO A 350 18.44 19.67 -0.13
CA PRO A 350 19.55 19.80 0.82
C PRO A 350 19.08 19.51 2.25
N VAL A 351 19.97 19.54 3.25
CA VAL A 351 19.55 19.43 4.66
C VAL A 351 20.03 20.68 5.41
N ASP A 352 19.08 21.44 5.98
CA ASP A 352 19.33 22.60 6.85
C ASP A 352 19.84 22.17 8.24
N ASP A 353 19.45 20.97 8.70
CA ASP A 353 19.93 20.40 9.96
C ASP A 353 20.13 18.87 9.89
N GLY A 354 21.40 18.47 9.99
CA GLY A 354 21.81 17.12 10.37
C GLY A 354 21.78 16.04 9.29
N MET A 355 22.91 15.37 9.10
CA MET A 355 23.05 14.07 8.42
C MET A 355 22.03 12.97 8.81
N LEU A 356 21.16 13.21 9.79
CA LEU A 356 20.15 12.31 10.33
C LEU A 356 19.23 11.71 9.25
N HIS A 357 18.74 12.51 8.29
CA HIS A 357 17.78 12.05 7.28
C HIS A 357 18.37 11.01 6.31
N ASN A 358 19.64 11.15 5.96
CA ASN A 358 20.29 10.26 4.98
C ASN A 358 21.22 9.24 5.64
N ALA A 359 21.46 9.31 6.96
CA ALA A 359 22.42 8.43 7.63
C ALA A 359 22.04 6.95 7.45
N THR A 360 20.76 6.62 7.62
CA THR A 360 20.28 5.23 7.45
C THR A 360 20.32 4.81 5.99
N THR A 361 19.93 5.71 5.08
CA THR A 361 20.02 5.49 3.64
C THR A 361 21.46 5.19 3.19
N ILE A 362 22.43 6.01 3.61
CA ILE A 362 23.85 5.82 3.32
C ILE A 362 24.36 4.51 3.94
N TRP A 363 23.95 4.20 5.17
CA TRP A 363 24.30 2.94 5.81
C TRP A 363 23.77 1.73 5.03
N LEU A 364 22.51 1.75 4.58
CA LEU A 364 21.91 0.67 3.79
C LEU A 364 22.64 0.50 2.45
N LEU A 365 22.89 1.59 1.72
CA LEU A 365 23.64 1.57 0.47
C LEU A 365 25.06 0.98 0.63
N LYS A 366 25.68 1.16 1.81
CA LYS A 366 27.01 0.60 2.11
C LYS A 366 26.99 -0.87 2.52
N ASN A 367 25.96 -1.31 3.24
CA ASN A 367 25.92 -2.66 3.84
C ASN A 367 25.15 -3.69 2.99
N CYS A 368 24.28 -3.26 2.07
CA CYS A 368 23.54 -4.16 1.17
C CYS A 368 24.37 -4.51 -0.08
N THR A 369 25.40 -5.34 0.12
CA THR A 369 26.41 -5.64 -0.92
C THR A 369 25.90 -6.53 -2.06
N ALA A 370 24.85 -7.33 -1.82
CA ALA A 370 24.22 -8.19 -2.82
C ALA A 370 23.08 -7.50 -3.61
N MET A 371 22.86 -6.20 -3.40
CA MET A 371 21.76 -5.45 -4.02
C MET A 371 21.93 -5.34 -5.54
N ASP A 372 20.98 -5.91 -6.29
CA ASP A 372 20.91 -5.83 -7.75
C ASP A 372 19.83 -4.87 -8.26
N HIS A 373 18.82 -4.58 -7.44
CA HIS A 373 17.70 -3.69 -7.76
C HIS A 373 17.55 -2.61 -6.69
N LEU A 374 17.62 -1.34 -7.10
CA LEU A 374 17.50 -0.18 -6.22
C LEU A 374 16.41 0.76 -6.75
N GLU A 375 15.35 0.98 -5.95
CA GLU A 375 14.39 2.06 -6.17
C GLU A 375 14.60 3.15 -5.11
N LEU A 376 15.01 4.33 -5.56
CA LEU A 376 15.34 5.48 -4.73
C LEU A 376 14.31 6.60 -4.93
N ASP A 377 13.80 7.14 -3.84
CA ASP A 377 12.96 8.33 -3.82
C ASP A 377 13.85 9.55 -3.48
N LEU A 378 14.27 10.30 -4.50
CA LEU A 378 15.06 11.52 -4.33
C LEU A 378 14.14 12.68 -3.96
N VAL A 379 14.14 13.06 -2.70
CA VAL A 379 13.31 14.14 -2.14
C VAL A 379 14.11 15.42 -2.07
N ILE A 380 13.65 16.43 -2.80
CA ILE A 380 14.33 17.72 -2.93
C ILE A 380 13.44 18.81 -2.33
N ASP A 381 13.83 19.33 -1.18
CA ASP A 381 13.09 20.39 -0.49
C ASP A 381 14.02 21.53 -0.08
N MET A 382 14.09 22.59 -0.90
CA MET A 382 14.98 23.71 -0.61
C MET A 382 14.45 24.54 0.58
N PRO A 383 15.31 24.95 1.53
CA PRO A 383 14.91 25.85 2.60
C PRO A 383 14.48 27.21 2.04
N TYR A 384 13.51 27.82 2.72
CA TYR A 384 12.93 29.11 2.31
C TYR A 384 13.88 30.31 2.48
N LYS A 385 15.04 30.14 3.13
CA LYS A 385 16.00 31.23 3.42
C LYS A 385 17.42 30.95 2.93
N VAL A 386 18.05 31.98 2.37
CA VAL A 386 19.38 31.96 1.74
C VAL A 386 20.52 31.73 2.74
N SER A 387 20.35 32.11 4.02
CA SER A 387 21.37 32.00 5.07
C SER A 387 21.52 30.60 5.69
N GLU A 388 20.62 29.69 5.34
CA GLU A 388 20.46 28.33 5.90
C GLU A 388 20.97 27.26 4.90
N TRP A 389 21.52 27.66 3.75
CA TRP A 389 22.04 26.72 2.75
C TRP A 389 23.47 26.27 3.10
N PRO A 390 23.74 24.96 3.27
CA PRO A 390 25.10 24.48 3.35
C PRO A 390 25.75 24.55 1.96
N ILE A 391 26.43 25.66 1.70
CA ILE A 391 27.37 25.78 0.57
C ILE A 391 28.62 25.00 0.98
N GLY A 392 28.74 23.71 0.65
CA GLY A 392 30.01 23.05 0.96
C GLY A 392 30.18 21.59 0.56
N GLU A 393 29.23 20.70 0.87
CA GLU A 393 29.47 19.27 0.72
C GLU A 393 28.39 18.57 -0.10
N ASP A 394 28.84 17.91 -1.16
CA ASP A 394 27.98 17.06 -1.97
C ASP A 394 27.73 15.72 -1.27
N MET A 395 26.49 15.48 -0.88
CA MET A 395 26.08 14.26 -0.19
C MET A 395 26.38 12.98 -0.98
N MET A 396 26.50 13.08 -2.31
CA MET A 396 26.88 11.93 -3.15
C MET A 396 28.33 11.46 -2.91
N ASN A 397 29.16 12.24 -2.21
CA ASN A 397 30.48 11.79 -1.77
C ASN A 397 30.42 10.72 -0.68
N TYR A 398 29.36 10.68 0.12
CA TYR A 398 29.16 9.68 1.17
C TYR A 398 28.59 8.36 0.64
N VAL A 399 28.01 8.38 -0.57
CA VAL A 399 27.52 7.19 -1.25
C VAL A 399 28.70 6.42 -1.84
N SER A 400 28.83 5.15 -1.43
CA SER A 400 29.86 4.24 -1.93
C SER A 400 29.56 3.80 -3.37
N GLU A 401 30.54 3.18 -4.05
CA GLU A 401 30.25 2.54 -5.34
C GLU A 401 29.24 1.39 -5.16
N LEU A 402 28.33 1.25 -6.12
CA LEU A 402 27.25 0.25 -6.13
C LEU A 402 27.43 -0.70 -7.33
N PRO A 403 28.47 -1.54 -7.35
CA PRO A 403 28.81 -2.36 -8.51
C PRO A 403 27.82 -3.50 -8.78
N SER A 404 27.06 -3.93 -7.77
CA SER A 404 26.10 -5.03 -7.92
C SER A 404 24.78 -4.59 -8.57
N VAL A 405 24.49 -3.28 -8.60
CA VAL A 405 23.21 -2.74 -9.07
C VAL A 405 23.14 -2.82 -10.59
N THR A 406 22.15 -3.58 -11.08
CA THR A 406 21.82 -3.73 -12.51
C THR A 406 20.54 -2.97 -12.86
N ASN A 407 19.61 -2.85 -11.91
CA ASN A 407 18.35 -2.13 -12.07
C ASN A 407 18.30 -0.93 -11.12
N LEU A 408 18.16 0.27 -11.68
CA LEU A 408 18.07 1.51 -10.93
C LEU A 408 16.78 2.24 -11.28
N ALA A 409 15.89 2.44 -10.30
CA ALA A 409 14.72 3.29 -10.44
C ALA A 409 14.85 4.51 -9.52
N ILE A 410 14.55 5.69 -10.03
CA ILE A 410 14.66 6.95 -9.29
C ILE A 410 13.35 7.71 -9.43
N SER A 411 12.62 7.91 -8.33
CA SER A 411 11.48 8.82 -8.27
C SER A 411 11.95 10.16 -7.72
N ILE A 412 11.67 11.25 -8.41
CA ILE A 412 12.12 12.59 -8.04
C ILE A 412 10.92 13.37 -7.51
N TYR A 413 11.03 13.83 -6.26
CA TYR A 413 10.04 14.70 -5.60
C TYR A 413 10.68 16.07 -5.39
N VAL A 414 10.05 17.13 -5.90
CA VAL A 414 10.60 18.50 -5.83
C VAL A 414 9.61 19.44 -5.15
N GLY A 415 9.94 19.92 -3.95
CA GLY A 415 9.13 20.88 -3.20
C GLY A 415 9.31 22.32 -3.70
N THR A 416 10.51 22.88 -3.54
CA THR A 416 10.87 24.20 -4.05
C THR A 416 12.27 24.14 -4.68
N GLY A 417 12.51 24.81 -5.81
CA GLY A 417 13.80 24.83 -6.52
C GLY A 417 14.21 23.50 -7.18
N GLY A 418 14.80 23.55 -8.39
CA GLY A 418 15.04 22.33 -9.18
C GLY A 418 16.23 22.35 -10.12
N HIS A 419 17.13 23.34 -10.05
CA HIS A 419 18.25 23.35 -10.99
C HIS A 419 19.32 22.29 -10.61
N THR A 420 19.71 22.05 -9.34
CA THR A 420 20.80 21.07 -8.97
C THR A 420 20.57 19.60 -9.33
N ILE A 421 19.38 19.21 -9.78
CA ILE A 421 18.97 17.80 -9.87
C ILE A 421 19.80 17.03 -10.90
N GLY A 422 20.09 17.64 -12.05
CA GLY A 422 20.88 17.00 -13.11
C GLY A 422 22.26 16.54 -12.62
N ALA A 423 22.98 17.41 -11.91
CA ALA A 423 24.30 17.07 -11.37
C ALA A 423 24.24 15.99 -10.29
N THR A 424 23.26 16.05 -9.38
CA THR A 424 23.07 15.04 -8.32
C THR A 424 22.72 13.68 -8.90
N LEU A 425 21.78 13.64 -9.84
CA LEU A 425 21.36 12.44 -10.56
C LEU A 425 22.53 11.81 -11.32
N THR A 426 23.31 12.63 -12.02
CA THR A 426 24.49 12.20 -12.78
C THR A 426 25.53 11.55 -11.86
N LYS A 427 25.81 12.16 -10.71
CA LYS A 427 26.75 11.61 -9.72
C LYS A 427 26.27 10.32 -9.09
N LEU A 428 24.96 10.20 -8.81
CA LEU A 428 24.37 8.96 -8.30
C LEU A 428 24.47 7.84 -9.33
N ILE A 429 24.07 8.11 -10.58
CA ILE A 429 24.15 7.16 -11.69
C ILE A 429 25.61 6.70 -11.90
N ALA A 430 26.57 7.61 -11.77
CA ALA A 430 27.99 7.28 -11.87
C ALA A 430 28.51 6.30 -10.79
N LYS A 431 27.77 6.09 -9.69
CA LYS A 431 28.10 5.08 -8.68
C LYS A 431 27.70 3.66 -9.13
N CYS A 432 26.80 3.51 -10.09
CA CYS A 432 26.22 2.25 -10.55
C CYS A 432 26.85 1.79 -11.88
N LYS A 433 28.07 1.23 -11.84
CA LYS A 433 28.86 0.93 -13.05
C LYS A 433 28.30 -0.20 -13.94
N ASN A 434 27.53 -1.12 -13.36
CA ASN A 434 26.99 -2.30 -14.07
C ASN A 434 25.48 -2.19 -14.33
N VAL A 435 24.95 -0.96 -14.31
CA VAL A 435 23.52 -0.73 -14.53
C VAL A 435 23.13 -1.09 -15.96
N GLU A 436 22.08 -1.89 -16.11
CA GLU A 436 21.50 -2.33 -17.39
C GLU A 436 20.16 -1.63 -17.69
N TYR A 437 19.41 -1.30 -16.63
CA TYR A 437 18.12 -0.65 -16.71
C TYR A 437 18.05 0.57 -15.78
N ILE A 438 17.68 1.73 -16.32
CA ILE A 438 17.41 2.96 -15.54
C ILE A 438 15.95 3.39 -15.76
N SER A 439 15.22 3.64 -14.67
CA SER A 439 13.91 4.27 -14.68
C SER A 439 13.94 5.59 -13.93
N ILE A 440 13.44 6.68 -14.50
CA ILE A 440 13.37 8.00 -13.85
C ILE A 440 11.95 8.52 -13.91
N GLY A 441 11.31 8.71 -12.75
CA GLY A 441 9.95 9.25 -12.66
C GLY A 441 9.94 10.60 -11.96
N PHE A 442 9.11 11.53 -12.45
CA PHE A 442 8.88 12.81 -11.79
C PHE A 442 7.52 12.82 -11.07
N ASN A 443 7.55 13.19 -9.79
CA ASN A 443 6.36 13.35 -8.98
C ASN A 443 6.23 14.83 -8.57
N ASP A 444 5.24 15.50 -9.16
CA ASP A 444 4.99 16.93 -8.94
C ASP A 444 4.41 17.17 -7.54
N TRP A 445 5.23 17.67 -6.62
CA TRP A 445 4.74 18.60 -5.60
C TRP A 445 4.70 19.98 -6.26
N LYS A 446 3.66 20.77 -6.02
CA LYS A 446 3.36 22.03 -6.74
C LYS A 446 4.60 22.92 -6.89
N ILE A 447 5.27 22.81 -8.04
CA ILE A 447 6.56 23.46 -8.31
C ILE A 447 6.36 24.99 -8.30
N ARG A 448 7.09 25.69 -7.43
CA ARG A 448 7.35 27.12 -7.62
C ARG A 448 8.59 27.26 -8.50
N HIS A 449 8.40 27.72 -9.73
CA HIS A 449 9.46 27.97 -10.69
C HIS A 449 10.46 29.00 -10.12
N CYS A 450 11.76 28.68 -10.12
CA CYS A 450 12.80 29.69 -9.87
C CYS A 450 13.19 30.35 -11.19
N SER A 451 12.64 31.53 -11.49
CA SER A 451 12.93 32.27 -12.74
C SER A 451 14.26 33.03 -12.74
N ASN A 452 15.07 32.91 -11.69
CA ASN A 452 16.29 33.73 -11.53
C ASN A 452 17.55 32.99 -12.07
N LEU A 453 18.24 33.59 -13.04
CA LEU A 453 19.51 33.10 -13.59
C LEU A 453 20.68 33.09 -12.57
N SER A 454 20.52 33.80 -11.45
CA SER A 454 21.43 33.77 -10.29
C SER A 454 20.86 32.98 -9.09
N CYS A 455 19.84 32.13 -9.31
CA CYS A 455 19.22 31.33 -8.25
C CYS A 455 20.24 30.41 -7.58
N PHE A 456 20.20 30.32 -6.25
CA PHE A 456 21.12 29.52 -5.45
C PHE A 456 21.01 28.00 -5.68
N CYS A 457 19.91 27.53 -6.29
CA CYS A 457 19.77 26.15 -6.73
C CYS A 457 20.53 25.81 -8.02
N ARG A 458 21.34 26.74 -8.59
CA ARG A 458 22.04 26.55 -9.87
C ARG A 458 22.96 25.33 -9.85
N GLN A 459 22.96 24.57 -10.95
CA GLN A 459 23.84 23.41 -11.16
C GLN A 459 25.32 23.80 -11.05
N PRO A 460 26.18 22.97 -10.44
CA PRO A 460 27.63 23.10 -10.57
C PRO A 460 28.01 23.10 -12.05
N LYS A 461 28.75 24.10 -12.54
CA LYS A 461 29.11 24.16 -13.97
C LYS A 461 29.97 22.95 -14.38
N GLY A 462 29.74 22.40 -15.58
CA GLY A 462 30.57 21.36 -16.18
C GLY A 462 30.22 19.93 -15.77
N TRP A 463 29.05 19.72 -15.17
CA TRP A 463 28.54 18.36 -14.93
C TRP A 463 28.07 17.70 -16.22
N GLU A 464 27.69 18.49 -17.22
CA GLU A 464 27.22 18.03 -18.53
C GLU A 464 28.33 17.30 -19.31
N ASP A 465 29.59 17.65 -19.03
CA ASP A 465 30.76 17.06 -19.68
C ASP A 465 31.35 15.88 -18.87
N GLN A 466 30.66 15.43 -17.81
CA GLN A 466 31.14 14.31 -17.01
C GLN A 466 31.15 13.03 -17.84
N LYS A 467 32.36 12.44 -17.95
CA LYS A 467 32.54 11.11 -18.50
C LYS A 467 32.19 10.08 -17.43
N ILE A 468 31.09 9.38 -17.67
CA ILE A 468 30.59 8.29 -16.82
C ILE A 468 30.71 7.01 -17.65
N SER A 469 31.02 5.90 -17.00
CA SER A 469 31.02 4.58 -17.65
C SER A 469 29.65 3.95 -17.42
N LEU A 470 28.82 3.90 -18.48
CA LEU A 470 27.53 3.21 -18.53
C LEU A 470 27.56 2.16 -19.65
N ASP A 471 28.62 1.35 -19.65
CA ASP A 471 28.94 0.42 -20.73
C ASP A 471 27.94 -0.75 -20.84
N HIS A 472 27.18 -0.99 -19.78
CA HIS A 472 26.19 -2.07 -19.68
C HIS A 472 24.74 -1.58 -19.84
N LEU A 473 24.52 -0.25 -19.92
CA LEU A 473 23.17 0.30 -19.96
C LEU A 473 22.49 -0.04 -21.29
N ARG A 474 21.38 -0.76 -21.22
CA ARG A 474 20.58 -1.20 -22.38
C ARG A 474 19.29 -0.43 -22.54
N THR A 475 18.62 -0.14 -21.43
CA THR A 475 17.27 0.45 -21.45
C THR A 475 17.14 1.60 -20.46
N VAL A 476 16.55 2.70 -20.93
CA VAL A 476 16.18 3.85 -20.09
C VAL A 476 14.70 4.14 -20.24
N ASP A 477 13.95 4.20 -19.15
CA ASP A 477 12.54 4.63 -19.11
C ASP A 477 12.39 5.91 -18.30
N ILE A 478 11.75 6.93 -18.86
CA ILE A 478 11.53 8.21 -18.18
C ILE A 478 10.05 8.56 -18.21
N ARG A 479 9.48 8.84 -17.04
CA ARG A 479 8.04 9.08 -16.85
C ARG A 479 7.76 10.46 -16.28
N ASN A 480 6.65 11.06 -16.69
CA ASN A 480 6.21 12.41 -16.31
C ASN A 480 7.27 13.49 -16.64
N PHE A 481 7.90 13.38 -17.80
CA PHE A 481 8.99 14.25 -18.21
C PHE A 481 8.49 15.66 -18.61
N LYS A 482 9.11 16.69 -18.03
CA LYS A 482 8.90 18.09 -18.44
C LYS A 482 10.08 18.56 -19.27
N LEU A 483 9.82 19.10 -20.46
CA LEU A 483 10.85 19.64 -21.34
C LEU A 483 11.42 20.93 -20.74
N SER A 484 12.61 20.84 -20.13
CA SER A 484 13.43 21.98 -19.74
C SER A 484 14.89 21.74 -20.14
N ASP A 485 15.66 22.82 -20.31
CA ASP A 485 17.07 22.74 -20.72
C ASP A 485 17.90 21.83 -19.81
N ASP A 486 17.64 21.84 -18.50
CA ASP A 486 18.36 21.01 -17.52
C ASP A 486 18.06 19.52 -17.70
N TRP A 487 16.82 19.17 -18.05
CA TRP A 487 16.43 17.77 -18.25
C TRP A 487 16.85 17.22 -19.61
N ILE A 488 16.85 18.07 -20.64
CA ILE A 488 17.44 17.74 -21.95
C ILE A 488 18.93 17.42 -21.78
N ARG A 489 19.65 18.16 -20.92
CA ARG A 489 21.05 17.86 -20.61
C ARG A 489 21.24 16.51 -19.92
N VAL A 490 20.34 16.11 -19.02
CA VAL A 490 20.38 14.77 -18.42
C VAL A 490 20.26 13.68 -19.49
N LEU A 491 19.31 13.84 -20.43
CA LEU A 491 19.17 12.92 -21.57
C LEU A 491 20.45 12.85 -22.41
N GLN A 492 21.05 14.00 -22.71
CA GLN A 492 22.29 14.08 -23.47
C GLN A 492 23.46 13.37 -22.77
N VAL A 493 23.60 13.55 -21.45
CA VAL A 493 24.63 12.88 -20.65
C VAL A 493 24.43 11.36 -20.69
N LEU A 494 23.18 10.87 -20.56
CA LEU A 494 22.89 9.44 -20.64
C LEU A 494 23.21 8.88 -22.04
N LEU A 495 22.78 9.55 -23.11
CA LEU A 495 23.05 9.12 -24.49
C LEU A 495 24.55 9.14 -24.81
N ALA A 496 25.29 10.15 -24.36
CA ALA A 496 26.71 10.29 -24.62
C ALA A 496 27.58 9.23 -23.91
N ASN A 497 27.15 8.77 -22.73
CA ASN A 497 27.91 7.86 -21.88
C ASN A 497 27.47 6.39 -21.96
N SER A 498 26.47 6.06 -22.80
CA SER A 498 25.87 4.71 -22.89
C SER A 498 26.08 4.08 -24.28
N PRO A 499 27.25 3.50 -24.56
CA PRO A 499 27.57 2.97 -25.89
C PRO A 499 26.77 1.73 -26.30
N ALA A 500 26.22 0.98 -25.34
CA ALA A 500 25.46 -0.25 -25.54
C ALA A 500 23.93 -0.06 -25.42
N LEU A 501 23.46 1.19 -25.44
CA LEU A 501 22.05 1.51 -25.25
C LEU A 501 21.21 0.98 -26.41
N ASP A 502 20.25 0.10 -26.11
CA ASP A 502 19.33 -0.50 -27.07
C ASP A 502 18.09 0.38 -27.28
N THR A 503 17.51 0.91 -26.19
CA THR A 503 16.30 1.75 -26.26
C THR A 503 16.23 2.79 -25.14
N MET A 504 15.61 3.93 -25.43
CA MET A 504 15.24 4.92 -24.41
C MET A 504 13.81 5.41 -24.64
N THR A 505 12.95 5.36 -23.62
CA THR A 505 11.56 5.82 -23.66
C THR A 505 11.38 7.05 -22.78
N VAL A 506 10.67 8.05 -23.30
CA VAL A 506 10.33 9.29 -22.59
C VAL A 506 8.82 9.52 -22.71
N GLU A 507 8.13 9.47 -21.58
CA GLU A 507 6.73 9.82 -21.43
C GLU A 507 6.61 11.24 -20.88
N LEU A 508 5.94 12.12 -21.63
CA LEU A 508 5.76 13.52 -21.25
C LEU A 508 4.70 13.70 -20.15
N ASP A 509 4.92 14.70 -19.30
CA ASP A 509 4.00 15.06 -18.22
C ASP A 509 2.61 15.49 -18.73
N LYS A 510 1.55 14.88 -18.19
CA LYS A 510 0.16 15.12 -18.62
C LYS A 510 -0.28 16.56 -18.35
N THR A 511 0.17 17.16 -17.25
CA THR A 511 -0.17 18.54 -16.87
C THR A 511 0.49 19.55 -17.81
N TYR A 512 1.77 19.36 -18.11
CA TYR A 512 2.53 20.16 -19.07
C TYR A 512 1.92 20.11 -20.49
N LEU A 513 1.53 18.93 -20.96
CA LEU A 513 0.84 18.78 -22.25
C LEU A 513 -0.46 19.59 -22.31
N LYS A 514 -1.23 19.61 -21.21
CA LYS A 514 -2.45 20.42 -21.11
C LYS A 514 -2.19 21.92 -21.10
N GLU A 515 -1.05 22.37 -20.58
CA GLU A 515 -0.66 23.78 -20.58
C GLU A 515 -0.28 24.25 -21.99
N ILE A 516 0.59 23.53 -22.70
CA ILE A 516 0.96 23.83 -24.10
C ILE A 516 -0.28 23.83 -25.01
N GLN A 517 -1.17 22.86 -24.86
CA GLN A 517 -2.41 22.79 -25.64
C GLN A 517 -3.32 24.00 -25.40
N LYS A 518 -3.35 24.57 -24.19
CA LYS A 518 -4.08 25.80 -23.90
C LYS A 518 -3.46 27.03 -24.59
N GLU A 519 -2.14 27.03 -24.74
CA GLU A 519 -1.39 28.10 -25.39
C GLU A 519 -1.42 28.00 -26.94
N GLY A 520 -1.97 26.90 -27.47
CA GLY A 520 -2.11 26.68 -28.93
C GLY A 520 -0.82 26.24 -29.61
N GLU A 521 0.19 25.84 -28.84
CA GLU A 521 1.49 25.41 -29.35
C GLU A 521 1.52 23.89 -29.63
N SER A 522 2.34 23.48 -30.60
CA SER A 522 2.62 22.06 -30.84
C SER A 522 3.85 21.64 -30.05
N VAL A 523 3.78 20.52 -29.33
CA VAL A 523 4.93 19.97 -28.60
C VAL A 523 6.00 19.50 -29.59
N GLN A 524 7.11 20.22 -29.68
CA GLN A 524 8.30 19.76 -30.40
C GLN A 524 9.26 19.08 -29.42
N PHE A 525 9.43 17.77 -29.57
CA PHE A 525 10.42 17.02 -28.80
C PHE A 525 11.76 17.02 -29.57
N ASP A 526 12.56 18.06 -29.35
CA ASP A 526 13.88 18.22 -29.98
C ASP A 526 14.98 17.97 -28.96
N VAL A 527 15.31 16.69 -28.76
CA VAL A 527 16.44 16.27 -27.91
C VAL A 527 17.60 15.88 -28.83
N PRO A 528 18.68 16.69 -28.89
CA PRO A 528 19.83 16.39 -29.71
C PRO A 528 20.43 15.04 -29.32
N CYS A 529 20.57 14.14 -30.29
CA CYS A 529 21.21 12.85 -30.11
C CYS A 529 22.33 12.67 -31.14
N SER A 530 23.48 12.17 -30.70
CA SER A 530 24.65 11.93 -31.57
C SER A 530 24.54 10.61 -32.35
N LYS A 531 23.66 9.70 -31.90
CA LYS A 531 23.32 8.41 -32.50
C LYS A 531 21.83 8.14 -32.30
N GLY A 532 21.23 7.34 -33.18
CA GLY A 532 19.80 6.98 -33.13
C GLY A 532 18.87 8.10 -33.58
N PHE A 533 17.56 7.88 -33.44
CA PHE A 533 16.54 8.91 -33.69
C PHE A 533 15.34 8.74 -32.75
N TRP A 534 14.65 9.84 -32.44
CA TRP A 534 13.43 9.83 -31.66
C TRP A 534 12.21 9.62 -32.56
N ALA A 535 11.38 8.64 -32.21
CA ALA A 535 10.09 8.40 -32.84
C ALA A 535 8.96 8.58 -31.82
N SER A 536 7.87 9.25 -32.23
CA SER A 536 6.66 9.28 -31.42
C SER A 536 6.01 7.90 -31.42
N VAL A 537 5.66 7.40 -30.24
CA VAL A 537 4.92 6.16 -30.03
C VAL A 537 3.53 6.55 -29.53
N SER A 538 2.50 6.31 -30.33
CA SER A 538 1.13 6.52 -29.89
C SER A 538 0.80 5.56 -28.74
N SER A 539 0.32 6.08 -27.63
CA SER A 539 -0.27 5.27 -26.57
C SER A 539 -1.70 4.90 -26.95
N GLN A 540 -2.11 3.67 -26.67
CA GLN A 540 -3.52 3.32 -26.63
C GLN A 540 -4.18 4.03 -25.44
N PRO A 541 -5.47 4.41 -25.53
CA PRO A 541 -6.20 4.92 -24.37
C PRO A 541 -6.18 3.88 -23.24
N ASP A 542 -5.96 4.34 -22.01
CA ASP A 542 -6.06 3.51 -20.81
C ASP A 542 -7.41 2.73 -20.83
N GLU A 543 -7.42 1.48 -20.32
CA GLU A 543 -8.60 0.59 -20.24
C GLU A 543 -9.81 1.19 -19.50
N HIS A 544 -9.71 2.43 -19.02
CA HIS A 544 -10.71 3.13 -18.22
C HIS A 544 -11.34 4.35 -18.93
N GLY A 545 -11.13 4.52 -20.24
CA GLY A 545 -11.96 5.42 -21.06
C GLY A 545 -11.84 6.92 -20.74
N PHE A 546 -10.77 7.36 -20.08
CA PHE A 546 -10.48 8.77 -19.89
C PHE A 546 -9.59 9.31 -21.01
N ASP A 547 -9.98 10.47 -21.57
CA ASP A 547 -9.27 11.31 -22.55
C ASP A 547 -7.85 11.69 -22.07
N SER A 548 -6.93 10.74 -22.04
CA SER A 548 -5.54 10.97 -21.68
C SER A 548 -4.64 10.50 -22.81
N VAL A 549 -4.35 11.43 -23.73
CA VAL A 549 -3.31 11.24 -24.75
C VAL A 549 -1.97 11.21 -24.02
N VAL A 550 -1.44 10.03 -23.76
CA VAL A 550 -0.07 9.88 -23.24
C VAL A 550 0.88 10.03 -24.42
N VAL A 551 1.67 11.10 -24.46
CA VAL A 551 2.66 11.31 -25.52
C VAL A 551 3.96 10.64 -25.10
N LYS A 552 4.34 9.59 -25.82
CA LYS A 552 5.60 8.86 -25.60
C LYS A 552 6.52 9.03 -26.79
N TYR A 553 7.81 9.16 -26.51
CA TYR A 553 8.88 9.13 -27.50
C TYR A 553 9.80 7.96 -27.21
N LYS A 554 10.23 7.26 -28.25
CA LYS A 554 11.19 6.17 -28.17
C LYS A 554 12.39 6.48 -29.04
N TRP A 555 13.57 6.39 -28.45
CA TRP A 555 14.85 6.41 -29.12
C TRP A 555 15.32 4.97 -29.38
N THR A 556 15.85 4.72 -30.58
CA THR A 556 16.41 3.47 -31.07
C THR A 556 17.63 3.71 -31.94
#